data_AF-A0A317JGV7-F1
#
_entry.id   AF-A0A317JGV7-F1
#
_cell.length_a   1.000
_cell.length_b   1.000
_cell.length_c   1.000
_cell.angle_alpha   90.00
_cell.angle_beta   90.00
_cell.angle_gamma   90.00
#
_symmetry.space_group_name_H-M   'P 1'
#
loop_
_entity.id
_entity.type
_entity.pdbx_description
1 polymer ?
#
loop_
_entity_poly.entity_id
_entity_poly.type
_entity_poly.pdbx_seq_one_letter_code
_entity_poly.pdbx_strand_id
1 'polypeptide(L)'
;MFMALLGIVSSASRPLGLSGSLSITSQLFWAPVIGSVERLKLLREVFKKTLEPLYGSQEAALGKIEKGKDRTCTLLLNGEQPVGVLVHKNALSDEFQAFGISNSLEIKSLFLVDPEKNSGNGIGSALLDKVIAVAKELHAKSIHVTVSEKVQDSCGFFAKKKFKLVKTFDSRYQAGVKEHLFQLCLDAGKTELQGIDLAKRQIEQLKPSEGAGKRKHAEGEESHHVKRRKKAIASQSPKSHPKQGSIDDWTQQFNAYTSSPQQEELAKSSFSSSSSSSSSSQSSSVERVPLGNIDISSIRFRGIRIKKIYLNMIKKGTKTIEGRIHKDIFASFKAGDGIRFFNGLEHSVKCLVTRVNTYKSFEKMLASENFKSLIPTASSSSAALKAYLKIPSYAEKSQKHGVVAIHVQNVESFQKGLNYKPRG
;
A
#
# COMPACT_ATOMS: atom_id res chain seq x y z
N MET A 1 -32.21 4.44 59.80
CA MET A 1 -33.24 4.17 58.77
C MET A 1 -33.01 2.74 58.27
N PHE A 2 -34.05 1.90 58.31
CA PHE A 2 -34.08 0.43 58.10
C PHE A 2 -33.21 -0.09 56.93
N MET A 3 -32.55 -1.26 56.90
CA MET A 3 -32.67 -2.57 57.61
C MET A 3 -33.89 -3.44 57.22
N ALA A 4 -33.75 -4.30 56.20
CA ALA A 4 -34.42 -5.61 55.99
C ALA A 4 -33.82 -6.28 54.72
N LEU A 5 -33.42 -7.55 54.59
CA LEU A 5 -33.89 -8.90 54.98
C LEU A 5 -34.81 -9.62 53.97
N LEU A 6 -34.27 -10.72 53.41
CA LEU A 6 -34.90 -12.01 53.03
C LEU A 6 -36.14 -12.08 52.10
N GLY A 7 -36.00 -12.93 51.07
CA GLY A 7 -37.09 -13.58 50.34
C GLY A 7 -36.63 -14.93 49.76
N ILE A 8 -37.21 -16.04 50.22
CA ILE A 8 -36.85 -17.42 49.86
C ILE A 8 -37.94 -18.01 48.96
N VAL A 9 -37.60 -18.66 47.84
CA VAL A 9 -38.35 -19.83 47.31
C VAL A 9 -37.37 -20.88 46.72
N SER A 10 -37.73 -22.14 46.93
CA SER A 10 -36.95 -23.37 46.74
C SER A 10 -36.97 -23.99 45.32
N SER A 11 -36.03 -24.92 45.08
CA SER A 11 -36.20 -26.18 44.32
C SER A 11 -36.43 -26.16 42.79
N ALA A 12 -35.43 -26.63 42.03
CA ALA A 12 -35.49 -27.91 41.28
C ALA A 12 -34.18 -28.22 40.50
N SER A 13 -34.01 -29.46 40.02
CA SER A 13 -32.71 -30.05 39.62
C SER A 13 -32.50 -30.25 38.10
N ARG A 14 -31.33 -29.81 37.58
CA ARG A 14 -30.61 -30.29 36.36
C ARG A 14 -31.29 -30.09 34.98
N PRO A 15 -30.58 -30.23 33.83
CA PRO A 15 -29.13 -30.39 33.59
C PRO A 15 -28.49 -29.35 32.64
N LEU A 16 -27.15 -29.43 32.53
CA LEU A 16 -26.27 -29.05 31.40
C LEU A 16 -26.81 -28.10 30.30
N GLY A 17 -26.31 -26.86 30.31
CA GLY A 17 -26.39 -25.93 29.19
C GLY A 17 -25.19 -24.98 29.17
N LEU A 18 -24.04 -25.43 28.68
CA LEU A 18 -22.86 -24.57 28.44
C LEU A 18 -23.09 -23.68 27.20
N SER A 19 -24.05 -22.75 27.27
CA SER A 19 -24.12 -21.61 26.35
C SER A 19 -23.14 -20.53 26.82
N GLY A 20 -21.85 -20.80 26.64
CA GLY A 20 -20.82 -19.78 26.75
C GLY A 20 -21.07 -18.70 25.69
N SER A 21 -21.73 -17.61 26.08
CA SER A 21 -21.95 -16.46 25.22
C SER A 21 -20.61 -15.75 24.96
N LEU A 22 -19.90 -16.23 23.95
CA LEU A 22 -18.72 -15.57 23.40
C LEU A 22 -19.15 -14.27 22.70
N SER A 23 -19.45 -13.27 23.52
CA SER A 23 -19.47 -11.85 23.15
C SER A 23 -18.05 -11.40 22.81
N ILE A 24 -17.50 -11.95 21.73
CA ILE A 24 -16.32 -11.38 21.07
C ILE A 24 -16.83 -10.11 20.39
N THR A 25 -16.59 -8.97 21.03
CA THR A 25 -16.68 -7.64 20.42
C THR A 25 -15.67 -7.59 19.29
N SER A 26 -16.11 -8.02 18.11
CA SER A 26 -15.23 -8.30 16.98
C SER A 26 -14.62 -7.01 16.46
N GLN A 27 -13.29 -6.91 16.61
CA GLN A 27 -12.52 -5.74 16.22
C GLN A 27 -11.97 -5.95 14.80
N LEU A 28 -12.06 -4.92 13.95
CA LEU A 28 -11.56 -4.98 12.58
C LEU A 28 -10.03 -5.08 12.54
N PHE A 29 -9.49 -6.00 11.75
CA PHE A 29 -8.03 -6.12 11.55
C PHE A 29 -7.63 -6.46 10.10
N TRP A 30 -6.39 -6.09 9.75
CA TRP A 30 -5.83 -6.24 8.41
C TRP A 30 -5.06 -7.55 8.27
N ALA A 31 -5.43 -8.38 7.30
CA ALA A 31 -4.78 -9.67 7.04
C ALA A 31 -4.22 -9.74 5.60
N PRO A 32 -2.90 -9.80 5.39
CA PRO A 32 -2.30 -9.93 4.06
C PRO A 32 -2.57 -11.34 3.50
N VAL A 33 -2.95 -11.47 2.23
CA VAL A 33 -3.28 -12.78 1.63
C VAL A 33 -2.03 -13.59 1.25
N ILE A 34 -0.97 -12.91 0.79
CA ILE A 34 0.31 -13.55 0.52
C ILE A 34 0.78 -14.36 1.75
N GLY A 35 1.33 -15.55 1.53
CA GLY A 35 1.87 -16.41 2.60
C GLY A 35 0.87 -17.28 3.35
N SER A 36 -0.45 -17.15 3.13
CA SER A 36 -1.47 -18.01 3.77
C SER A 36 -2.40 -18.67 2.76
N VAL A 37 -2.43 -20.00 2.81
CA VAL A 37 -3.30 -20.85 1.98
C VAL A 37 -4.77 -20.64 2.36
N GLU A 38 -5.05 -20.46 3.64
CA GLU A 38 -6.38 -20.25 4.23
C GLU A 38 -6.97 -18.94 3.72
N ARG A 39 -6.19 -17.84 3.79
CA ARG A 39 -6.63 -16.53 3.32
C ARG A 39 -6.71 -16.45 1.80
N LEU A 40 -5.91 -17.23 1.07
CA LEU A 40 -6.05 -17.36 -0.37
C LEU A 40 -7.33 -18.12 -0.76
N LYS A 41 -7.66 -19.22 -0.07
CA LYS A 41 -8.95 -19.92 -0.24
C LYS A 41 -10.13 -18.97 0.04
N LEU A 42 -10.09 -18.25 1.15
CA LEU A 42 -11.10 -17.25 1.50
C LEU A 42 -11.24 -16.15 0.43
N LEU A 43 -10.12 -15.67 -0.12
CA LEU A 43 -10.12 -14.70 -1.22
C LEU A 43 -10.77 -15.26 -2.49
N ARG A 44 -10.50 -16.53 -2.84
CA ARG A 44 -11.09 -17.20 -4.01
C ARG A 44 -12.62 -17.23 -3.91
N GLU A 45 -13.17 -17.64 -2.77
CA GLU A 45 -14.63 -17.64 -2.54
C GLU A 45 -15.24 -16.23 -2.62
N VAL A 46 -14.58 -15.23 -2.02
CA VAL A 46 -15.01 -13.83 -2.10
C VAL A 46 -15.00 -13.31 -3.54
N PHE A 47 -13.96 -13.63 -4.33
CA PHE A 47 -13.85 -13.22 -5.73
C PHE A 47 -14.93 -13.87 -6.60
N LYS A 48 -15.15 -15.17 -6.42
CA LYS A 48 -16.19 -15.95 -7.09
C LYS A 48 -17.60 -15.43 -6.78
N LYS A 49 -17.87 -15.04 -5.52
CA LYS A 49 -19.17 -14.48 -5.11
C LYS A 49 -19.38 -13.06 -5.63
N THR A 50 -18.35 -12.21 -5.63
CA THR A 50 -18.52 -10.74 -5.79
C THR A 50 -18.08 -10.20 -7.14
N LEU A 51 -17.01 -10.73 -7.76
CA LEU A 51 -16.43 -10.18 -8.99
C LEU A 51 -16.73 -11.04 -10.22
N GLU A 52 -16.77 -12.37 -10.08
CA GLU A 52 -16.99 -13.29 -11.19
C GLU A 52 -18.34 -13.06 -11.93
N PRO A 53 -19.46 -12.71 -11.27
CA PRO A 53 -20.70 -12.35 -11.96
C PRO A 53 -20.62 -11.07 -12.81
N LEU A 54 -19.66 -10.19 -12.55
CA LEU A 54 -19.50 -8.88 -13.20
C LEU A 54 -18.40 -8.87 -14.28
N TYR A 55 -17.37 -9.69 -14.07
CA TYR A 55 -16.11 -9.64 -14.84
C TYR A 55 -15.63 -11.01 -15.34
N GLY A 56 -16.38 -12.10 -15.10
CA GLY A 56 -15.97 -13.45 -15.45
C GLY A 56 -14.84 -13.98 -14.56
N SER A 57 -14.25 -15.13 -14.95
CA SER A 57 -13.26 -15.84 -14.12
C SER A 57 -12.09 -14.95 -13.69
N GLN A 58 -11.72 -15.04 -12.40
CA GLN A 58 -10.67 -14.21 -11.81
C GLN A 58 -9.35 -14.97 -11.55
N GLU A 59 -9.19 -16.19 -12.08
CA GLU A 59 -8.02 -17.04 -11.83
C GLU A 59 -6.68 -16.37 -12.19
N ALA A 60 -6.63 -15.62 -13.29
CA ALA A 60 -5.44 -14.85 -13.67
C ALA A 60 -5.10 -13.70 -12.70
N ALA A 61 -6.09 -13.14 -12.00
CA ALA A 61 -5.88 -12.14 -10.95
C ALA A 61 -5.44 -12.80 -9.64
N LEU A 62 -6.08 -13.91 -9.27
CA LEU A 62 -5.79 -14.71 -8.07
C LEU A 62 -4.37 -15.28 -8.12
N GLY A 63 -3.95 -15.89 -9.24
CA GLY A 63 -2.59 -16.40 -9.41
C GLY A 63 -1.50 -15.31 -9.39
N LYS A 64 -1.84 -14.05 -9.71
CA LYS A 64 -0.94 -12.90 -9.54
C LYS A 64 -0.85 -12.44 -8.08
N ILE A 65 -1.97 -12.45 -7.35
CA ILE A 65 -2.03 -12.19 -5.89
C ILE A 65 -1.22 -13.25 -5.12
N GLU A 66 -1.41 -14.53 -5.44
CA GLU A 66 -0.74 -15.67 -4.82
C GLU A 66 0.79 -15.59 -4.99
N LYS A 67 1.26 -15.26 -6.20
CA LYS A 67 2.70 -15.05 -6.47
C LYS A 67 3.26 -13.80 -5.79
N GLY A 68 2.42 -12.82 -5.45
CA GLY A 68 2.77 -11.61 -4.70
C GLY A 68 3.79 -10.68 -5.37
N LYS A 69 4.14 -10.91 -6.66
CA LYS A 69 5.21 -10.19 -7.36
C LYS A 69 4.75 -8.81 -7.84
N ASP A 70 3.67 -8.74 -8.63
CA ASP A 70 3.18 -7.49 -9.23
C ASP A 70 2.16 -6.75 -8.34
N ARG A 71 1.45 -7.47 -7.47
CA ARG A 71 0.36 -6.93 -6.64
C ARG A 71 0.35 -7.46 -5.22
N THR A 72 -0.26 -6.68 -4.34
CA THR A 72 -0.57 -7.01 -2.95
C THR A 72 -2.08 -7.14 -2.81
N CYS A 73 -2.54 -8.14 -2.06
CA CYS A 73 -3.91 -8.22 -1.56
C CYS A 73 -3.91 -8.24 -0.02
N THR A 74 -4.77 -7.41 0.57
CA THR A 74 -5.05 -7.39 2.01
C THR A 74 -6.55 -7.47 2.23
N LEU A 75 -6.97 -8.39 3.09
CA LEU A 75 -8.35 -8.47 3.60
C LEU A 75 -8.50 -7.56 4.82
N LEU A 76 -9.66 -6.93 4.97
CA LEU A 76 -10.15 -6.41 6.23
C LEU A 76 -11.10 -7.45 6.81
N LEU A 77 -10.75 -8.01 7.96
CA LEU A 77 -11.50 -9.06 8.63
C LEU A 77 -12.24 -8.50 9.86
N ASN A 78 -13.43 -9.03 10.12
CA ASN A 78 -14.16 -8.87 11.37
C ASN A 78 -14.24 -10.23 12.06
N GLY A 79 -13.38 -10.48 13.05
CA GLY A 79 -13.08 -11.85 13.49
C GLY A 79 -12.51 -12.66 12.33
N GLU A 80 -13.09 -13.81 12.01
CA GLU A 80 -12.67 -14.64 10.87
C GLU A 80 -13.33 -14.23 9.54
N GLN A 81 -14.38 -13.40 9.56
CA GLN A 81 -15.16 -13.06 8.37
C GLN A 81 -14.52 -11.91 7.57
N PRO A 82 -14.35 -12.03 6.25
CA PRO A 82 -13.88 -10.93 5.43
C PRO A 82 -15.03 -9.94 5.22
N VAL A 83 -14.77 -8.66 5.50
CA VAL A 83 -15.75 -7.56 5.29
C VAL A 83 -15.30 -6.58 4.20
N GLY A 84 -14.02 -6.60 3.82
CA GLY A 84 -13.50 -5.79 2.72
C GLY A 84 -12.23 -6.36 2.09
N VAL A 85 -12.03 -6.03 0.83
CA VAL A 85 -10.88 -6.45 0.01
C VAL A 85 -10.18 -5.23 -0.55
N LEU A 86 -8.85 -5.20 -0.44
CA LEU A 86 -7.98 -4.24 -1.14
C LEU A 86 -6.89 -4.98 -1.92
N VAL A 87 -6.83 -4.74 -3.24
CA VAL A 87 -5.75 -5.17 -4.14
C VAL A 87 -5.15 -3.95 -4.85
N HIS A 88 -3.84 -3.82 -4.83
CA HIS A 88 -3.11 -2.74 -5.53
C HIS A 88 -1.79 -3.26 -6.15
N LYS A 89 -1.26 -2.55 -7.16
CA LYS A 89 0.10 -2.82 -7.69
C LYS A 89 1.14 -2.65 -6.57
N ASN A 90 2.24 -3.41 -6.63
CA ASN A 90 3.38 -3.29 -5.71
C ASN A 90 4.35 -2.15 -6.09
N ALA A 91 4.34 -1.76 -7.37
CA ALA A 91 5.13 -0.67 -7.93
C ALA A 91 4.20 0.46 -8.38
N LEU A 92 4.76 1.67 -8.47
CA LEU A 92 4.09 2.82 -9.06
C LEU A 92 4.04 2.69 -10.59
N SER A 93 3.06 3.35 -11.20
CA SER A 93 2.73 3.21 -12.62
C SER A 93 2.70 4.57 -13.31
N ASP A 94 3.25 4.60 -14.53
CA ASP A 94 3.18 5.70 -15.49
C ASP A 94 2.31 5.35 -16.73
N GLU A 95 1.53 4.28 -16.63
CA GLU A 95 0.63 3.73 -17.68
C GLU A 95 -0.33 4.78 -18.26
N PHE A 96 -0.62 5.82 -17.48
CA PHE A 96 -1.55 6.90 -17.81
C PHE A 96 -0.86 8.27 -17.86
N GLN A 97 0.46 8.31 -18.09
CA GLN A 97 1.24 9.56 -18.16
C GLN A 97 0.71 10.53 -19.23
N ALA A 98 0.21 10.00 -20.35
CA ALA A 98 -0.44 10.77 -21.42
C ALA A 98 -1.71 11.53 -20.96
N PHE A 99 -2.29 11.15 -19.81
CA PHE A 99 -3.43 11.82 -19.17
C PHE A 99 -3.04 12.57 -17.88
N GLY A 100 -1.74 12.83 -17.67
CA GLY A 100 -1.22 13.54 -16.50
C GLY A 100 -1.04 12.66 -15.25
N ILE A 101 -1.29 11.35 -15.33
CA ILE A 101 -1.11 10.42 -14.20
C ILE A 101 0.26 9.74 -14.30
N SER A 102 1.21 10.23 -13.51
CA SER A 102 2.57 9.66 -13.39
C SER A 102 2.92 9.38 -11.94
N ASN A 103 3.87 8.47 -11.71
CA ASN A 103 4.35 8.04 -10.39
C ASN A 103 3.18 7.70 -9.44
N SER A 104 2.20 6.94 -9.94
CA SER A 104 0.89 6.76 -9.32
C SER A 104 0.65 5.33 -8.86
N LEU A 105 0.10 5.13 -7.66
CA LEU A 105 -0.27 3.80 -7.17
C LEU A 105 -1.60 3.37 -7.80
N GLU A 106 -1.64 2.18 -8.41
CA GLU A 106 -2.86 1.64 -9.00
C GLU A 106 -3.61 0.73 -8.03
N ILE A 107 -4.90 1.03 -7.79
CA ILE A 107 -5.87 0.11 -7.20
C ILE A 107 -6.34 -0.85 -8.29
N LYS A 108 -6.17 -2.17 -8.07
CA LYS A 108 -6.70 -3.23 -8.93
C LYS A 108 -8.07 -3.74 -8.48
N SER A 109 -8.36 -3.70 -7.18
CA SER A 109 -9.68 -4.03 -6.64
C SER A 109 -9.85 -3.33 -5.28
N LEU A 110 -11.02 -2.73 -5.03
CA LEU A 110 -11.40 -2.20 -3.73
C LEU A 110 -12.91 -2.39 -3.60
N PHE A 111 -13.35 -3.28 -2.73
CA PHE A 111 -14.77 -3.58 -2.57
C PHE A 111 -15.10 -4.12 -1.17
N LEU A 112 -16.37 -3.99 -0.79
CA LEU A 112 -16.95 -4.58 0.42
C LEU A 112 -17.40 -6.00 0.12
N VAL A 113 -17.19 -6.92 1.07
CA VAL A 113 -17.85 -8.23 1.05
C VAL A 113 -19.23 -8.05 1.66
N ASP A 114 -20.26 -8.70 1.11
CA ASP A 114 -21.67 -8.55 1.54
C ASP A 114 -22.08 -7.07 1.76
N PRO A 115 -22.11 -6.23 0.70
CA PRO A 115 -22.34 -4.79 0.81
C PRO A 115 -23.65 -4.45 1.52
N GLU A 116 -24.69 -5.27 1.40
CA GLU A 116 -25.97 -5.12 2.14
C GLU A 116 -25.81 -5.08 3.67
N LYS A 117 -24.77 -5.73 4.21
CA LYS A 117 -24.47 -5.78 5.64
C LYS A 117 -23.40 -4.76 6.06
N ASN A 118 -22.46 -4.46 5.15
CA ASN A 118 -21.22 -3.76 5.46
C ASN A 118 -21.16 -2.31 4.96
N SER A 119 -22.11 -1.88 4.11
CA SER A 119 -22.23 -0.49 3.68
C SER A 119 -22.58 0.45 4.85
N GLY A 120 -22.22 1.73 4.73
CA GLY A 120 -22.39 2.73 5.80
C GLY A 120 -21.36 2.63 6.94
N ASN A 121 -20.89 1.42 7.29
CA ASN A 121 -20.02 1.14 8.44
C ASN A 121 -18.54 1.57 8.29
N GLY A 122 -18.24 2.55 7.45
CA GLY A 122 -16.89 3.10 7.28
C GLY A 122 -15.87 2.19 6.57
N ILE A 123 -16.16 0.91 6.33
CA ILE A 123 -15.25 -0.09 5.75
C ILE A 123 -14.59 0.37 4.45
N GLY A 124 -15.36 0.92 3.50
CA GLY A 124 -14.80 1.45 2.25
C GLY A 124 -13.81 2.61 2.48
N SER A 125 -14.07 3.46 3.49
CA SER A 125 -13.11 4.50 3.91
C SER A 125 -11.83 3.88 4.45
N ALA A 126 -11.92 2.86 5.31
CA ALA A 126 -10.76 2.17 5.86
C ALA A 126 -9.90 1.49 4.77
N LEU A 127 -10.53 0.88 3.75
CA LEU A 127 -9.84 0.36 2.57
C LEU A 127 -9.10 1.46 1.80
N LEU A 128 -9.73 2.63 1.64
CA LEU A 128 -9.11 3.77 0.97
C LEU A 128 -7.96 4.38 1.79
N ASP A 129 -8.15 4.59 3.10
CA ASP A 129 -7.12 5.13 4.00
C ASP A 129 -5.90 4.20 4.04
N LYS A 130 -6.13 2.89 3.97
CA LYS A 130 -5.08 1.87 3.86
C LYS A 130 -4.24 2.03 2.59
N VAL A 131 -4.86 2.20 1.42
CA VAL A 131 -4.10 2.39 0.16
C VAL A 131 -3.48 3.79 0.07
N ILE A 132 -4.09 4.82 0.69
CA ILE A 132 -3.45 6.14 0.86
C ILE A 132 -2.18 6.06 1.70
N ALA A 133 -2.19 5.29 2.80
CA ALA A 133 -0.99 5.05 3.59
C ALA A 133 0.11 4.36 2.76
N VAL A 134 -0.23 3.31 1.99
CA VAL A 134 0.73 2.63 1.11
C VAL A 134 1.28 3.56 0.02
N ALA A 135 0.42 4.38 -0.61
CA ALA A 135 0.84 5.32 -1.63
C ALA A 135 1.82 6.37 -1.09
N LYS A 136 1.58 6.87 0.14
CA LYS A 136 2.50 7.76 0.86
C LYS A 136 3.81 7.06 1.24
N GLU A 137 3.78 5.81 1.70
CA GLU A 137 4.98 4.99 1.96
C GLU A 137 5.82 4.73 0.70
N LEU A 138 5.21 4.73 -0.48
CA LEU A 138 5.88 4.58 -1.79
C LEU A 138 6.30 5.92 -2.42
N HIS A 139 6.00 7.07 -1.81
CA HIS A 139 6.19 8.40 -2.38
C HIS A 139 5.46 8.60 -3.74
N ALA A 140 4.25 8.07 -3.87
CA ALA A 140 3.39 8.27 -5.02
C ALA A 140 2.85 9.70 -5.08
N LYS A 141 2.79 10.30 -6.28
CA LYS A 141 2.14 11.62 -6.50
C LYS A 141 0.61 11.52 -6.41
N SER A 142 0.07 10.38 -6.83
CA SER A 142 -1.36 10.12 -6.85
C SER A 142 -1.70 8.64 -6.67
N ILE A 143 -2.98 8.37 -6.50
CA ILE A 143 -3.60 7.04 -6.60
C ILE A 143 -4.53 7.07 -7.80
N HIS A 144 -4.64 5.99 -8.55
CA HIS A 144 -5.63 5.85 -9.62
C HIS A 144 -6.32 4.49 -9.60
N VAL A 145 -7.51 4.46 -10.19
CA VAL A 145 -8.36 3.27 -10.35
C VAL A 145 -9.16 3.42 -11.64
N THR A 146 -9.41 2.30 -12.33
CA THR A 146 -10.38 2.27 -13.44
C THR A 146 -11.61 1.51 -12.97
N VAL A 147 -12.80 2.07 -13.20
CA VAL A 147 -14.09 1.54 -12.72
C VAL A 147 -15.09 1.46 -13.86
N SER A 148 -15.73 0.32 -14.02
CA SER A 148 -16.77 0.11 -15.03
C SER A 148 -18.03 0.91 -14.73
N GLU A 149 -18.65 1.51 -15.76
CA GLU A 149 -19.91 2.27 -15.61
C GLU A 149 -21.05 1.41 -15.03
N LYS A 150 -20.98 0.08 -15.21
CA LYS A 150 -21.89 -0.91 -14.65
C LYS A 150 -21.90 -0.96 -13.12
N VAL A 151 -20.86 -0.43 -12.46
CA VAL A 151 -20.73 -0.44 -10.98
C VAL A 151 -20.87 0.99 -10.45
N GLN A 152 -22.06 1.56 -10.62
CA GLN A 152 -22.38 2.96 -10.28
C GLN A 152 -22.02 3.33 -8.83
N ASP A 153 -22.25 2.43 -7.86
CA ASP A 153 -21.87 2.66 -6.47
C ASP A 153 -20.37 2.89 -6.27
N SER A 154 -19.52 2.19 -7.04
CA SER A 154 -18.07 2.40 -7.00
C SER A 154 -17.69 3.75 -7.60
N CYS A 155 -18.28 4.13 -8.73
CA CYS A 155 -18.09 5.47 -9.32
C CYS A 155 -18.50 6.58 -8.34
N GLY A 156 -19.68 6.44 -7.71
CA GLY A 156 -20.18 7.37 -6.70
C GLY A 156 -19.30 7.41 -5.43
N PHE A 157 -18.76 6.27 -5.00
CA PHE A 157 -17.81 6.19 -3.89
C PHE A 157 -16.52 6.97 -4.17
N PHE A 158 -15.85 6.72 -5.31
CA PHE A 158 -14.60 7.40 -5.64
C PHE A 158 -14.79 8.92 -5.82
N ALA A 159 -15.87 9.34 -6.48
CA ALA A 159 -16.22 10.76 -6.60
C ALA A 159 -16.43 11.43 -5.21
N LYS A 160 -17.21 10.81 -4.32
CA LYS A 160 -17.38 11.28 -2.92
C LYS A 160 -16.07 11.32 -2.14
N LYS A 161 -15.09 10.48 -2.50
CA LYS A 161 -13.75 10.41 -1.90
C LYS A 161 -12.71 11.33 -2.58
N LYS A 162 -13.15 12.39 -3.26
CA LYS A 162 -12.32 13.42 -3.90
C LYS A 162 -11.44 12.88 -5.05
N PHE A 163 -11.71 11.68 -5.58
CA PHE A 163 -11.11 11.28 -6.85
C PHE A 163 -11.77 12.07 -7.98
N LYS A 164 -10.96 12.64 -8.86
CA LYS A 164 -11.41 13.31 -10.07
C LYS A 164 -11.52 12.29 -11.20
N LEU A 165 -12.60 12.34 -11.98
CA LEU A 165 -12.65 11.65 -13.28
C LEU A 165 -11.65 12.32 -14.22
N VAL A 166 -10.69 11.54 -14.74
CA VAL A 166 -9.62 12.00 -15.65
C VAL A 166 -9.95 11.64 -17.10
N LYS A 167 -10.41 10.41 -17.34
CA LYS A 167 -10.73 9.92 -18.67
C LYS A 167 -11.82 8.86 -18.60
N THR A 168 -12.73 8.87 -19.57
CA THR A 168 -13.60 7.72 -19.88
C THR A 168 -13.06 7.05 -21.13
N PHE A 169 -12.99 5.72 -21.12
CA PHE A 169 -12.65 4.89 -22.27
C PHE A 169 -13.87 4.07 -22.68
N ASP A 170 -14.22 4.11 -23.96
CA ASP A 170 -15.26 3.24 -24.52
C ASP A 170 -14.65 1.86 -24.84
N SER A 171 -15.30 0.79 -24.39
CA SER A 171 -14.95 -0.62 -24.69
C SER A 171 -13.53 -1.07 -24.29
N ARG A 172 -12.89 -0.45 -23.29
CA ARG A 172 -11.49 -0.78 -22.89
C ARG A 172 -11.31 -2.22 -22.39
N TYR A 173 -12.31 -2.77 -21.72
CA TYR A 173 -12.26 -4.13 -21.14
C TYR A 173 -13.46 -5.01 -21.54
N GLN A 174 -14.66 -4.43 -21.70
CA GLN A 174 -15.85 -5.12 -22.19
C GLN A 174 -16.44 -4.33 -23.36
N ALA A 175 -16.78 -5.00 -24.46
CA ALA A 175 -17.37 -4.34 -25.62
C ALA A 175 -18.70 -3.65 -25.27
N GLY A 176 -18.85 -2.39 -25.69
CA GLY A 176 -20.03 -1.57 -25.41
C GLY A 176 -20.11 -1.01 -23.98
N VAL A 177 -19.05 -1.15 -23.17
CA VAL A 177 -19.03 -0.69 -21.77
C VAL A 177 -17.98 0.39 -21.57
N LYS A 178 -18.34 1.47 -20.87
CA LYS A 178 -17.43 2.55 -20.51
C LYS A 178 -16.68 2.25 -19.23
N GLU A 179 -15.42 2.65 -19.24
CA GLU A 179 -14.48 2.46 -18.15
C GLU A 179 -13.92 3.82 -17.72
N HIS A 180 -14.16 4.20 -16.47
CA HIS A 180 -13.86 5.50 -15.91
C HIS A 180 -12.55 5.47 -15.11
N LEU A 181 -11.55 6.23 -15.58
CA LEU A 181 -10.27 6.44 -14.90
C LEU A 181 -10.40 7.57 -13.88
N PHE A 182 -10.32 7.22 -12.60
CA PHE A 182 -10.37 8.13 -11.46
C PHE A 182 -8.97 8.33 -10.87
N GLN A 183 -8.65 9.55 -10.44
CA GLN A 183 -7.37 9.91 -9.80
C GLN A 183 -7.56 10.72 -8.51
N LEU A 184 -6.84 10.36 -7.46
CA LEU A 184 -6.67 11.15 -6.23
C LEU A 184 -5.21 11.62 -6.12
N CYS A 185 -4.97 12.94 -6.20
CA CYS A 185 -3.65 13.52 -5.98
C CYS A 185 -3.32 13.57 -4.48
N LEU A 186 -2.08 13.23 -4.11
CA LEU A 186 -1.62 13.18 -2.72
C LEU A 186 -0.82 14.43 -2.31
N ASP A 187 -0.25 15.15 -3.28
CA ASP A 187 0.57 16.35 -3.07
C ASP A 187 -0.25 17.64 -2.85
N ALA A 188 -1.59 17.54 -2.82
CA ALA A 188 -2.52 18.67 -2.78
C ALA A 188 -2.67 19.32 -1.39
N GLY A 189 -1.56 19.80 -0.82
CA GLY A 189 -1.62 20.89 0.15
C GLY A 189 -2.04 22.19 -0.56
N LYS A 190 -3.12 22.83 -0.10
CA LYS A 190 -3.73 24.08 -0.63
C LYS A 190 -4.56 23.97 -1.93
N THR A 191 -5.79 23.46 -1.83
CA THR A 191 -6.97 24.08 -2.50
C THR A 191 -8.28 23.58 -1.89
N GLU A 192 -8.56 24.04 -0.67
CA GLU A 192 -9.77 23.65 0.07
C GLU A 192 -10.83 24.75 -0.07
N LEU A 193 -11.66 24.65 -1.11
CA LEU A 193 -12.99 25.32 -1.25
C LEU A 193 -13.72 24.97 -2.57
N GLN A 194 -13.01 24.58 -3.64
CA GLN A 194 -13.63 24.27 -4.95
C GLN A 194 -14.09 22.81 -5.15
N GLY A 195 -13.77 21.91 -4.22
CA GLY A 195 -13.96 20.47 -4.43
C GLY A 195 -15.39 19.94 -4.32
N ILE A 196 -16.30 20.65 -3.64
CA ILE A 196 -17.64 20.14 -3.31
C ILE A 196 -18.60 20.30 -4.50
N ASP A 197 -18.58 21.44 -5.20
CA ASP A 197 -19.44 21.64 -6.38
C ASP A 197 -18.98 20.85 -7.60
N LEU A 198 -17.66 20.60 -7.74
CA LEU A 198 -17.14 19.76 -8.81
C LEU A 198 -17.62 18.30 -8.66
N ALA A 199 -17.64 17.78 -7.43
CA ALA A 199 -18.12 16.44 -7.14
C ALA A 199 -19.63 16.30 -7.41
N LYS A 200 -20.45 17.31 -7.08
CA LYS A 200 -21.89 17.32 -7.42
C LYS A 200 -22.10 17.25 -8.93
N ARG A 201 -21.43 18.11 -9.70
CA ARG A 201 -21.53 18.13 -11.18
C ARG A 201 -21.05 16.83 -11.82
N GLN A 202 -19.99 16.20 -11.29
CA GLN A 202 -19.50 14.90 -11.78
C GLN A 202 -20.48 13.75 -11.50
N ILE A 203 -21.15 13.75 -10.34
CA ILE A 203 -22.20 12.76 -10.04
C ILE A 203 -23.41 12.93 -10.99
N GLU A 204 -23.75 14.16 -11.34
CA GLU A 204 -24.86 14.47 -12.26
C GLU A 204 -24.57 14.04 -13.70
N GLN A 205 -23.32 14.16 -14.16
CA GLN A 205 -22.85 13.66 -15.46
C GLN A 205 -22.76 12.12 -15.55
N LEU A 206 -22.85 11.41 -14.42
CA LEU A 206 -22.81 9.95 -14.36
C LEU A 206 -24.21 9.31 -14.23
N LYS A 207 -25.29 10.11 -14.14
CA LYS A 207 -26.66 9.61 -14.20
C LYS A 207 -27.02 9.25 -15.65
N PRO A 208 -27.72 8.12 -15.90
CA PRO A 208 -28.34 7.87 -17.19
C PRO A 208 -29.31 8.99 -17.56
N SER A 209 -29.38 9.34 -18.84
CA SER A 209 -30.35 10.33 -19.34
C SER A 209 -31.76 9.74 -19.37
N GLU A 210 -32.52 9.91 -18.29
CA GLU A 210 -33.98 9.71 -18.33
C GLU A 210 -34.61 10.81 -19.20
N GLY A 211 -35.03 10.47 -20.42
CA GLY A 211 -35.68 11.47 -21.29
C GLY A 211 -35.65 11.27 -22.81
N ALA A 212 -35.69 10.04 -23.33
CA ALA A 212 -35.87 9.79 -24.78
C ALA A 212 -37.20 9.07 -25.04
N GLY A 213 -38.34 9.73 -24.77
CA GLY A 213 -39.64 9.05 -24.78
C GLY A 213 -40.88 9.93 -24.76
N LYS A 214 -40.99 10.91 -25.68
CA LYS A 214 -42.25 11.47 -26.23
C LYS A 214 -41.95 12.62 -27.21
N ARG A 215 -41.77 12.32 -28.49
CA ARG A 215 -42.08 13.27 -29.57
C ARG A 215 -43.52 13.00 -30.01
N LYS A 216 -44.41 13.98 -29.85
CA LYS A 216 -45.71 13.98 -30.53
C LYS A 216 -45.54 14.53 -31.94
N HIS A 217 -46.37 14.06 -32.86
CA HIS A 217 -46.54 14.62 -34.19
C HIS A 217 -47.07 16.06 -34.14
N ALA A 218 -46.62 16.87 -35.09
CA ALA A 218 -47.38 17.96 -35.71
C ALA A 218 -46.82 18.18 -37.13
N GLU A 219 -47.70 18.47 -38.09
CA GLU A 219 -47.43 18.57 -39.53
C GLU A 219 -47.26 20.04 -39.99
N GLY A 220 -47.01 20.25 -41.29
CA GLY A 220 -46.76 21.54 -41.95
C GLY A 220 -45.34 21.57 -42.55
N GLU A 221 -45.15 21.39 -43.86
CA GLU A 221 -45.34 22.40 -44.93
C GLU A 221 -44.42 23.64 -44.73
N GLU A 222 -43.56 24.09 -45.64
CA GLU A 222 -43.39 23.67 -47.05
C GLU A 222 -41.93 23.80 -47.60
N SER A 223 -41.64 24.73 -48.51
CA SER A 223 -40.58 24.63 -49.54
C SER A 223 -39.42 25.65 -49.37
N HIS A 224 -38.38 25.77 -50.21
CA HIS A 224 -38.12 25.46 -51.63
C HIS A 224 -36.61 25.21 -51.90
N HIS A 225 -36.31 24.51 -53.01
CA HIS A 225 -35.16 24.68 -53.94
C HIS A 225 -33.86 25.43 -53.47
N VAL A 226 -32.61 24.94 -53.69
CA VAL A 226 -31.96 24.72 -55.01
C VAL A 226 -30.74 23.77 -54.96
N LYS A 227 -30.73 22.78 -55.87
CA LYS A 227 -29.64 22.12 -56.65
C LYS A 227 -28.21 21.85 -56.07
N ARG A 228 -27.91 20.53 -56.04
CA ARG A 228 -26.77 19.83 -56.70
C ARG A 228 -25.32 20.32 -56.47
N ARG A 229 -24.50 19.42 -55.91
CA ARG A 229 -23.40 18.80 -56.69
C ARG A 229 -23.13 17.36 -56.25
N LYS A 230 -23.22 16.41 -57.19
CA LYS A 230 -22.78 15.01 -57.00
C LYS A 230 -21.26 14.94 -57.23
N LYS A 231 -20.55 14.13 -56.45
CA LYS A 231 -19.53 13.23 -57.00
C LYS A 231 -19.46 11.97 -56.16
N ALA A 232 -19.64 10.82 -56.81
CA ALA A 232 -19.51 9.49 -56.22
C ALA A 232 -18.28 8.82 -56.82
N ILE A 233 -17.71 7.87 -56.07
CA ILE A 233 -16.92 6.69 -56.45
C ILE A 233 -16.89 5.88 -55.14
N ALA A 234 -17.73 4.85 -54.99
CA ALA A 234 -17.46 3.48 -55.43
C ALA A 234 -16.23 2.90 -54.69
N SER A 235 -16.39 2.32 -53.50
CA SER A 235 -16.87 0.94 -53.23
C SER A 235 -15.81 -0.14 -53.47
N GLN A 236 -15.34 -0.77 -52.39
CA GLN A 236 -15.07 -2.21 -52.33
C GLN A 236 -14.85 -2.66 -50.88
N SER A 237 -15.76 -3.48 -50.38
CA SER A 237 -15.50 -4.37 -49.25
C SER A 237 -15.26 -5.77 -49.79
N PRO A 238 -14.33 -6.54 -49.23
CA PRO A 238 -14.50 -7.98 -49.12
C PRO A 238 -14.91 -8.35 -47.69
N LYS A 239 -15.89 -9.25 -47.59
CA LYS A 239 -16.32 -9.86 -46.33
C LYS A 239 -15.26 -10.88 -45.87
N SER A 240 -14.86 -10.84 -44.61
CA SER A 240 -14.37 -12.01 -43.91
C SER A 240 -14.81 -11.96 -42.45
N HIS A 241 -15.27 -13.10 -41.93
CA HIS A 241 -15.79 -13.19 -40.55
C HIS A 241 -14.65 -13.05 -39.54
N PRO A 242 -14.83 -12.29 -38.44
CA PRO A 242 -13.94 -12.43 -37.29
C PRO A 242 -14.21 -13.81 -36.67
N LYS A 243 -13.23 -14.71 -36.78
CA LYS A 243 -13.23 -15.96 -35.99
C LYS A 243 -13.18 -15.59 -34.52
N GLN A 244 -13.90 -16.36 -33.72
CA GLN A 244 -14.05 -16.16 -32.28
C GLN A 244 -12.72 -16.49 -31.58
N GLY A 245 -11.92 -15.48 -31.28
CA GLY A 245 -10.60 -15.63 -30.65
C GLY A 245 -10.72 -15.95 -29.15
N SER A 246 -10.01 -16.99 -28.70
CA SER A 246 -9.86 -17.27 -27.27
C SER A 246 -9.02 -16.19 -26.57
N ILE A 247 -9.20 -16.08 -25.26
CA ILE A 247 -8.49 -15.15 -24.37
C ILE A 247 -6.96 -15.38 -24.31
N ASP A 248 -6.47 -16.52 -24.84
CA ASP A 248 -5.07 -16.95 -24.74
C ASP A 248 -4.11 -16.29 -25.74
N ASP A 249 -4.63 -15.74 -26.85
CA ASP A 249 -3.84 -15.35 -28.04
C ASP A 249 -2.95 -14.10 -27.81
N TRP A 250 -3.27 -13.28 -26.80
CA TRP A 250 -2.52 -12.06 -26.47
C TRP A 250 -1.17 -12.30 -25.78
N THR A 251 -0.86 -13.54 -25.39
CA THR A 251 0.39 -13.86 -24.68
C THR A 251 1.60 -13.89 -25.62
N GLN A 252 1.41 -14.10 -26.93
CA GLN A 252 2.52 -14.29 -27.87
C GLN A 252 3.16 -12.98 -28.37
N GLN A 253 2.40 -11.89 -28.49
CA GLN A 253 2.96 -10.58 -28.92
C GLN A 253 3.87 -9.92 -27.87
N PHE A 254 3.86 -10.37 -26.61
CA PHE A 254 4.67 -9.77 -25.54
C PHE A 254 6.12 -10.27 -25.50
N ASN A 255 6.43 -11.43 -26.10
CA ASN A 255 7.75 -12.08 -25.97
C ASN A 255 8.76 -11.70 -27.07
N ALA A 256 8.38 -10.90 -28.07
CA ALA A 256 9.23 -10.58 -29.23
C ALA A 256 10.13 -9.35 -29.05
N TYR A 257 10.04 -8.62 -27.91
CA TYR A 257 10.67 -7.30 -27.75
C TYR A 257 11.77 -7.22 -26.67
N THR A 258 12.17 -8.34 -26.06
CA THR A 258 13.07 -8.35 -24.88
C THR A 258 14.38 -9.12 -25.10
N SER A 259 14.81 -9.32 -26.35
CA SER A 259 16.01 -10.10 -26.69
C SER A 259 17.05 -9.27 -27.45
N SER A 260 17.88 -8.52 -26.72
CA SER A 260 19.18 -8.03 -27.20
C SER A 260 20.12 -7.71 -26.02
N PRO A 261 21.32 -8.32 -25.93
CA PRO A 261 22.27 -8.08 -24.84
C PRO A 261 23.52 -7.30 -25.29
N GLN A 262 23.83 -6.19 -24.61
CA GLN A 262 25.06 -5.37 -24.72
C GLN A 262 25.02 -4.34 -23.57
N GLN A 263 26.07 -4.02 -22.79
CA GLN A 263 27.49 -4.42 -22.78
C GLN A 263 27.99 -4.65 -21.34
N GLU A 264 29.16 -5.30 -21.23
CA GLU A 264 29.96 -5.45 -20.02
C GLU A 264 31.15 -4.46 -20.00
N GLU A 265 31.78 -4.35 -18.82
CA GLU A 265 33.16 -3.89 -18.56
C GLU A 265 33.57 -2.39 -18.53
N LEU A 266 34.71 -2.18 -17.84
CA LEU A 266 35.46 -0.95 -17.46
C LEU A 266 35.03 -0.27 -16.13
N ALA A 267 35.94 0.02 -15.19
CA ALA A 267 37.34 -0.42 -15.03
C ALA A 267 37.76 -0.36 -13.54
N LYS A 268 38.80 -1.11 -13.17
CA LYS A 268 39.56 -0.95 -11.91
C LYS A 268 40.77 -0.04 -12.16
N SER A 269 41.14 0.83 -11.22
CA SER A 269 42.55 1.14 -10.90
C SER A 269 42.69 2.07 -9.67
N SER A 270 43.76 1.86 -8.89
CA SER A 270 44.61 2.80 -8.08
C SER A 270 44.05 4.10 -7.45
N PHE A 271 44.53 4.62 -6.30
CA PHE A 271 45.77 4.37 -5.55
C PHE A 271 45.69 4.80 -4.05
N SER A 272 46.79 4.59 -3.32
CA SER A 272 47.26 5.18 -2.03
C SER A 272 46.66 6.51 -1.53
N SER A 273 46.74 6.97 -0.28
CA SER A 273 47.15 6.51 1.07
C SER A 273 47.12 7.75 1.99
N SER A 274 47.16 7.56 3.32
CA SER A 274 47.62 8.54 4.34
C SER A 274 47.11 10.00 4.33
N SER A 275 46.36 10.38 5.37
CA SER A 275 46.93 11.24 6.43
C SER A 275 45.99 11.32 7.66
N SER A 276 46.60 11.43 8.84
CA SER A 276 45.94 11.56 10.13
C SER A 276 45.59 13.01 10.44
N SER A 277 44.35 13.27 10.85
CA SER A 277 44.01 14.48 11.61
C SER A 277 43.03 14.16 12.74
N SER A 278 43.53 14.35 13.96
CA SER A 278 42.75 14.33 15.19
C SER A 278 41.77 15.50 15.18
N SER A 279 40.49 15.19 15.37
CA SER A 279 39.46 16.21 15.57
C SER A 279 38.48 15.68 16.61
N SER A 280 38.59 16.21 17.83
CA SER A 280 37.59 16.06 18.89
C SER A 280 36.20 16.40 18.36
N SER A 281 35.18 15.67 18.82
CA SER A 281 33.78 16.01 18.58
C SER A 281 33.00 15.54 19.79
N GLN A 282 32.34 16.49 20.45
CA GLN A 282 31.78 16.34 21.78
C GLN A 282 30.67 15.29 21.79
N SER A 283 30.85 14.24 22.58
CA SER A 283 29.75 13.37 22.99
C SER A 283 28.93 14.11 24.04
N SER A 284 27.84 14.77 23.63
CA SER A 284 26.82 15.18 24.58
C SER A 284 26.20 13.92 25.18
N SER A 285 26.48 13.69 26.47
CA SER A 285 26.00 12.53 27.22
C SER A 285 24.48 12.59 27.45
N VAL A 286 23.70 12.27 26.42
CA VAL A 286 22.25 12.11 26.55
C VAL A 286 21.98 10.82 27.33
N GLU A 287 21.29 10.96 28.46
CA GLU A 287 20.98 9.85 29.36
C GLU A 287 20.23 8.72 28.64
N ARG A 288 20.54 7.47 29.02
CA ARG A 288 19.75 6.32 28.57
C ARG A 288 18.40 6.36 29.27
N VAL A 289 17.31 6.47 28.52
CA VAL A 289 15.95 6.36 29.07
C VAL A 289 15.78 4.98 29.72
N PRO A 290 15.46 4.88 31.03
CA PRO A 290 15.16 3.61 31.67
C PRO A 290 13.89 2.99 31.07
N LEU A 291 14.03 1.85 30.39
CA LEU A 291 12.94 1.24 29.62
C LEU A 291 11.79 0.67 30.48
N GLY A 292 11.94 0.63 31.80
CA GLY A 292 11.00 -0.03 32.72
C GLY A 292 9.59 0.58 32.79
N ASN A 293 9.44 1.88 32.49
CA ASN A 293 8.17 2.61 32.61
C ASN A 293 7.54 2.98 31.25
N ILE A 294 8.01 2.38 30.14
CA ILE A 294 7.50 2.73 28.80
C ILE A 294 6.27 1.87 28.48
N ASP A 295 5.09 2.49 28.43
CA ASP A 295 3.90 1.86 27.85
C ASP A 295 4.05 1.72 26.32
N ILE A 296 4.51 0.54 25.92
CA ILE A 296 4.70 0.12 24.52
C ILE A 296 3.39 0.18 23.72
N SER A 297 2.21 0.10 24.36
CA SER A 297 0.92 0.12 23.66
C SER A 297 0.56 1.51 23.12
N SER A 298 0.94 2.57 23.83
CA SER A 298 0.79 3.97 23.40
C SER A 298 1.69 4.37 22.21
N ILE A 299 2.76 3.63 21.94
CA ILE A 299 3.82 4.04 21.00
C ILE A 299 3.39 3.88 19.54
N ARG A 300 3.42 4.99 18.80
CA ARG A 300 3.26 5.00 17.34
C ARG A 300 4.56 4.58 16.64
N PHE A 301 4.55 3.41 16.03
CA PHE A 301 5.70 2.86 15.31
C PHE A 301 5.79 3.39 13.86
N ARG A 302 6.87 4.11 13.53
CA ARG A 302 7.13 4.59 12.16
C ARG A 302 7.71 3.47 11.30
N GLY A 303 7.20 3.28 10.08
CA GLY A 303 7.65 2.23 9.17
C GLY A 303 8.98 2.54 8.51
N ILE A 304 9.94 1.61 8.54
CA ILE A 304 11.22 1.72 7.81
C ILE A 304 11.48 0.43 7.02
N ARG A 305 11.55 0.55 5.69
CA ARG A 305 11.89 -0.59 4.82
C ARG A 305 13.38 -0.90 4.89
N ILE A 306 13.72 -2.19 5.03
CA ILE A 306 15.09 -2.69 5.09
C ILE A 306 15.21 -4.03 4.33
N LYS A 307 16.43 -4.45 3.96
CA LYS A 307 16.65 -5.76 3.31
C LYS A 307 16.36 -6.91 4.30
N LYS A 308 15.76 -8.01 3.83
CA LYS A 308 15.38 -9.19 4.66
C LYS A 308 16.52 -9.71 5.54
N ILE A 309 17.76 -9.73 5.03
CA ILE A 309 18.95 -10.13 5.79
C ILE A 309 19.17 -9.29 7.06
N TYR A 310 19.09 -7.96 6.95
CA TYR A 310 19.26 -7.05 8.09
C TYR A 310 18.04 -7.07 9.01
N LEU A 311 16.83 -7.24 8.48
CA LEU A 311 15.63 -7.43 9.28
C LEU A 311 15.78 -8.66 10.21
N ASN A 312 16.27 -9.78 9.68
CA ASN A 312 16.53 -10.99 10.45
C ASN A 312 17.61 -10.78 11.52
N MET A 313 18.62 -9.94 11.25
CA MET A 313 19.65 -9.58 12.24
C MET A 313 19.12 -8.69 13.35
N ILE A 314 18.18 -7.78 13.05
CA ILE A 314 17.48 -6.97 14.07
C ILE A 314 16.57 -7.87 14.92
N LYS A 315 15.83 -8.81 14.31
CA LYS A 315 15.03 -9.81 15.03
C LYS A 315 15.88 -10.63 16.01
N LYS A 316 17.05 -11.09 15.57
CA LYS A 316 18.03 -11.85 16.37
C LYS A 316 18.83 -11.00 17.37
N GLY A 317 18.67 -9.66 17.37
CA GLY A 317 19.45 -8.76 18.22
C GLY A 317 20.94 -8.63 17.86
N THR A 318 21.39 -9.15 16.70
CA THR A 318 22.79 -9.01 16.26
C THR A 318 23.05 -7.68 15.56
N LYS A 319 22.02 -7.07 14.98
CA LYS A 319 22.04 -5.68 14.49
C LYS A 319 21.20 -4.81 15.42
N THR A 320 21.87 -4.00 16.23
CA THR A 320 21.25 -3.12 17.24
C THR A 320 21.38 -1.64 16.90
N ILE A 321 22.03 -1.28 15.79
CA ILE A 321 22.17 0.10 15.33
C ILE A 321 21.78 0.18 13.86
N GLU A 322 20.95 1.16 13.49
CA GLU A 322 20.64 1.49 12.11
C GLU A 322 21.31 2.82 11.73
N GLY A 323 22.38 2.72 10.93
CA GLY A 323 23.05 3.89 10.36
C GLY A 323 22.39 4.36 9.06
N ARG A 324 22.05 5.66 8.98
CA ARG A 324 21.38 6.31 7.83
C ARG A 324 21.97 7.70 7.56
N ILE A 325 21.63 8.30 6.42
CA ILE A 325 21.83 9.74 6.21
C ILE A 325 20.95 10.52 7.20
N HIS A 326 21.50 11.56 7.82
CA HIS A 326 20.78 12.40 8.79
C HIS A 326 19.88 13.42 8.07
N LYS A 327 18.78 12.92 7.47
CA LYS A 327 17.82 13.71 6.68
C LYS A 327 16.41 13.15 6.82
N ASP A 328 15.41 13.97 6.49
CA ASP A 328 13.99 13.61 6.40
C ASP A 328 13.51 12.94 7.70
N ILE A 329 12.78 11.82 7.61
CA ILE A 329 12.30 11.11 8.81
C ILE A 329 13.42 10.70 9.77
N PHE A 330 14.65 10.46 9.29
CA PHE A 330 15.75 9.98 10.10
C PHE A 330 16.37 11.06 11.01
N ALA A 331 16.24 12.33 10.63
CA ALA A 331 16.66 13.47 11.46
C ALA A 331 15.67 13.78 12.61
N SER A 332 14.49 13.14 12.61
CA SER A 332 13.42 13.39 13.58
C SER A 332 13.21 12.27 14.61
N PHE A 333 14.13 11.29 14.66
CA PHE A 333 14.13 10.24 15.67
C PHE A 333 14.84 10.68 16.94
N LYS A 334 14.28 10.30 18.09
CA LYS A 334 14.86 10.47 19.43
C LYS A 334 14.64 9.21 20.27
N ALA A 335 15.32 9.11 21.41
CA ALA A 335 15.06 8.03 22.37
C ALA A 335 13.57 8.00 22.77
N GLY A 336 13.03 6.78 22.91
CA GLY A 336 11.60 6.53 23.17
C GLY A 336 10.72 6.40 21.91
N ASP A 337 11.17 6.85 20.72
CA ASP A 337 10.39 6.67 19.50
C ASP A 337 10.28 5.19 19.07
N GLY A 338 9.16 4.81 18.46
CA GLY A 338 8.95 3.47 17.91
C GLY A 338 9.32 3.36 16.43
N ILE A 339 10.07 2.31 16.06
CA ILE A 339 10.36 1.94 14.66
C ILE A 339 9.79 0.55 14.35
N ARG A 340 9.05 0.43 13.26
CA ARG A 340 8.69 -0.86 12.65
C ARG A 340 9.58 -1.08 11.43
N PHE A 341 10.65 -1.86 11.59
CA PHE A 341 11.42 -2.31 10.43
C PHE A 341 10.63 -3.36 9.66
N PHE A 342 10.64 -3.31 8.33
CA PHE A 342 9.91 -4.29 7.51
C PHE A 342 10.57 -4.62 6.16
N ASN A 343 10.24 -5.79 5.63
CA ASN A 343 10.59 -6.27 4.30
C ASN A 343 9.39 -7.02 3.70
N GLY A 344 8.52 -6.29 2.99
CA GLY A 344 7.18 -6.79 2.66
C GLY A 344 6.23 -6.72 3.87
N LEU A 345 5.06 -7.35 3.75
CA LEU A 345 3.97 -7.22 4.73
C LEU A 345 4.16 -8.07 5.98
N GLU A 346 4.61 -9.32 5.80
CA GLU A 346 4.68 -10.32 6.87
C GLU A 346 6.00 -10.26 7.66
N HIS A 347 7.09 -9.85 7.03
CA HIS A 347 8.37 -9.72 7.71
C HIS A 347 8.50 -8.31 8.27
N SER A 348 8.13 -8.14 9.55
CA SER A 348 8.45 -6.93 10.32
C SER A 348 8.99 -7.26 11.72
N VAL A 349 9.62 -6.26 12.35
CA VAL A 349 10.00 -6.26 13.78
C VAL A 349 9.77 -4.87 14.34
N LYS A 350 9.17 -4.79 15.53
CA LYS A 350 9.01 -3.54 16.28
C LYS A 350 10.22 -3.32 17.19
N CYS A 351 10.76 -2.12 17.16
CA CYS A 351 11.88 -1.71 17.98
C CYS A 351 11.59 -0.37 18.66
N LEU A 352 12.14 -0.20 19.88
CA LEU A 352 12.26 1.10 20.53
C LEU A 352 13.61 1.71 20.17
N VAL A 353 13.63 3.02 19.88
CA VAL A 353 14.86 3.80 19.80
C VAL A 353 15.37 4.04 21.21
N THR A 354 16.56 3.53 21.52
CA THR A 354 17.17 3.67 22.86
C THR A 354 18.14 4.86 22.95
N ARG A 355 18.75 5.23 21.82
CA ARG A 355 19.68 6.36 21.68
C ARG A 355 19.81 6.77 20.22
N VAL A 356 20.12 8.04 19.96
CA VAL A 356 20.42 8.55 18.61
C VAL A 356 21.70 9.39 18.67
N ASN A 357 22.68 9.03 17.86
CA ASN A 357 23.95 9.76 17.73
C ASN A 357 24.11 10.26 16.29
N THR A 358 24.69 11.45 16.08
CA THR A 358 24.94 12.02 14.74
C THR A 358 26.43 12.23 14.50
N TYR A 359 26.86 12.10 13.25
CA TYR A 359 28.27 12.19 12.85
C TYR A 359 28.42 12.91 11.52
N LYS A 360 29.58 13.56 11.30
CA LYS A 360 29.89 14.25 10.03
C LYS A 360 30.01 13.29 8.83
N SER A 361 30.34 12.01 9.05
CA SER A 361 30.51 11.03 7.97
C SER A 361 30.37 9.59 8.46
N PHE A 362 30.25 8.63 7.51
CA PHE A 362 30.20 7.20 7.83
C PHE A 362 31.48 6.69 8.50
N GLU A 363 32.65 7.22 8.13
CA GLU A 363 33.95 6.89 8.73
C GLU A 363 33.97 7.26 10.23
N LYS A 364 33.52 8.48 10.57
CA LYS A 364 33.45 8.92 11.98
C LYS A 364 32.44 8.08 12.76
N MET A 365 31.27 7.78 12.18
CA MET A 365 30.28 6.90 12.79
C MET A 365 30.84 5.49 13.05
N LEU A 366 31.53 4.89 12.07
CA LEU A 366 32.11 3.54 12.16
C LEU A 366 33.39 3.45 13.00
N ALA A 367 33.97 4.59 13.39
CA ALA A 367 35.07 4.68 14.35
C ALA A 367 34.55 4.86 15.79
N SER A 368 33.40 5.51 15.99
CA SER A 368 32.79 5.72 17.31
C SER A 368 31.80 4.61 17.73
N GLU A 369 31.11 4.00 16.78
CA GLU A 369 30.13 2.93 17.02
C GLU A 369 30.71 1.55 16.68
N ASN A 370 30.22 0.51 17.34
CA ASN A 370 30.59 -0.87 16.99
C ASN A 370 30.06 -1.21 15.59
N PHE A 371 30.96 -1.28 14.60
CA PHE A 371 30.59 -1.57 13.21
C PHE A 371 29.84 -2.91 13.04
N LYS A 372 30.06 -3.91 13.91
CA LYS A 372 29.30 -5.17 13.86
C LYS A 372 27.84 -4.99 14.29
N SER A 373 27.54 -4.03 15.17
CA SER A 373 26.17 -3.69 15.55
C SER A 373 25.41 -2.91 14.46
N LEU A 374 26.16 -2.24 13.56
CA LEU A 374 25.63 -1.55 12.37
C LEU A 374 25.45 -2.51 11.18
N ILE A 375 26.50 -3.26 10.82
CA ILE A 375 26.57 -4.17 9.68
C ILE A 375 27.25 -5.48 10.14
N PRO A 376 26.49 -6.45 10.70
CA PRO A 376 27.05 -7.69 11.25
C PRO A 376 27.77 -8.57 10.24
N THR A 377 27.48 -8.41 8.94
CA THR A 377 28.10 -9.16 7.84
C THR A 377 29.45 -8.60 7.41
N ALA A 378 29.89 -7.46 7.94
CA ALA A 378 31.18 -6.88 7.60
C ALA A 378 32.30 -7.59 8.38
N SER A 379 33.38 -7.97 7.69
CA SER A 379 34.58 -8.51 8.33
C SER A 379 35.41 -7.43 9.05
N SER A 380 35.27 -6.16 8.66
CA SER A 380 36.00 -5.02 9.22
C SER A 380 35.21 -3.71 9.08
N SER A 381 35.63 -2.67 9.82
CA SER A 381 35.07 -1.32 9.69
C SER A 381 35.18 -0.77 8.25
N SER A 382 36.29 -1.06 7.54
CA SER A 382 36.43 -0.72 6.11
C SER A 382 35.42 -1.45 5.22
N ALA A 383 35.13 -2.73 5.49
CA ALA A 383 34.10 -3.47 4.76
C ALA A 383 32.69 -2.92 5.04
N ALA A 384 32.42 -2.47 6.27
CA ALA A 384 31.18 -1.80 6.65
C ALA A 384 31.01 -0.45 5.91
N LEU A 385 32.08 0.35 5.84
CA LEU A 385 32.10 1.60 5.07
C LEU A 385 31.78 1.36 3.59
N LYS A 386 32.45 0.39 2.96
CA LYS A 386 32.19 -0.01 1.56
C LYS A 386 30.73 -0.43 1.34
N ALA A 387 30.07 -1.03 2.32
CA ALA A 387 28.66 -1.40 2.22
C ALA A 387 27.70 -0.18 2.26
N TYR A 388 28.07 0.91 2.96
CA TYR A 388 27.35 2.18 2.90
C TYR A 388 27.58 2.91 1.57
N LEU A 389 28.83 2.99 1.11
CA LEU A 389 29.19 3.70 -0.13
C LEU A 389 28.65 3.03 -1.40
N LYS A 390 28.29 1.73 -1.34
CA LYS A 390 27.55 1.03 -2.40
C LYS A 390 26.09 1.49 -2.58
N ILE A 391 25.55 2.31 -1.68
CA ILE A 391 24.18 2.84 -1.80
C ILE A 391 24.22 4.11 -2.66
N PRO A 392 23.43 4.23 -3.75
CA PRO A 392 23.44 5.41 -4.59
C PRO A 392 23.24 6.72 -3.82
N SER A 393 24.03 7.73 -4.18
CA SER A 393 24.12 9.04 -3.54
C SER A 393 24.51 9.07 -2.04
N TYR A 394 24.86 7.94 -1.38
CA TYR A 394 25.19 7.99 0.06
C TYR A 394 26.48 8.77 0.35
N ALA A 395 27.49 8.69 -0.52
CA ALA A 395 28.73 9.45 -0.38
C ALA A 395 28.45 10.96 -0.31
N GLU A 396 27.89 11.52 -1.40
CA GLU A 396 27.49 12.93 -1.52
C GLU A 396 26.52 13.38 -0.40
N LYS A 397 25.45 12.60 -0.15
CA LYS A 397 24.45 12.96 0.87
C LYS A 397 25.03 12.94 2.28
N SER A 398 26.03 12.09 2.57
CA SER A 398 26.69 12.08 3.88
C SER A 398 27.55 13.32 4.12
N GLN A 399 28.18 13.87 3.08
CA GLN A 399 28.91 15.13 3.18
C GLN A 399 27.95 16.32 3.41
N LYS A 400 26.80 16.33 2.72
CA LYS A 400 25.82 17.42 2.81
C LYS A 400 25.00 17.43 4.11
N HIS A 401 24.64 16.26 4.64
CA HIS A 401 23.68 16.13 5.74
C HIS A 401 24.26 15.46 6.99
N GLY A 402 25.46 14.87 6.92
CA GLY A 402 25.95 13.96 7.94
C GLY A 402 25.19 12.63 7.94
N VAL A 403 25.48 11.82 8.97
CA VAL A 403 24.89 10.50 9.19
C VAL A 403 24.38 10.37 10.62
N VAL A 404 23.43 9.47 10.82
CA VAL A 404 22.79 9.20 12.12
C VAL A 404 22.86 7.71 12.43
N ALA A 405 23.29 7.38 13.64
CA ALA A 405 23.27 6.05 14.24
C ALA A 405 22.08 5.95 15.20
N ILE A 406 21.05 5.21 14.79
CA ILE A 406 19.84 5.00 15.58
C ILE A 406 19.98 3.67 16.32
N HIS A 407 20.19 3.71 17.63
CA HIS A 407 20.26 2.53 18.49
C HIS A 407 18.86 1.99 18.74
N VAL A 408 18.66 0.69 18.55
CA VAL A 408 17.35 0.05 18.55
C VAL A 408 17.34 -1.24 19.37
N GLN A 409 16.29 -1.41 20.20
CA GLN A 409 16.02 -2.63 20.95
C GLN A 409 14.76 -3.32 20.40
N ASN A 410 14.81 -4.61 20.10
CA ASN A 410 13.63 -5.39 19.68
C ASN A 410 12.63 -5.52 20.86
N VAL A 411 11.39 -5.06 20.66
CA VAL A 411 10.32 -5.06 21.68
C VAL A 411 10.02 -6.47 22.21
N GLU A 412 9.99 -7.48 21.34
CA GLU A 412 9.70 -8.87 21.75
C GLU A 412 10.80 -9.44 22.65
N SER A 413 12.05 -9.09 22.38
CA SER A 413 13.20 -9.50 23.21
C SER A 413 13.18 -8.83 24.58
N PHE A 414 12.72 -7.58 24.63
CA PHE A 414 12.63 -6.79 25.85
C PHE A 414 11.53 -7.32 26.79
N GLN A 415 10.32 -7.59 26.25
CA GLN A 415 9.21 -8.15 27.03
C GLN A 415 9.53 -9.55 27.58
N LYS A 416 10.26 -10.39 26.83
CA LYS A 416 10.73 -11.69 27.31
C LYS A 416 11.76 -11.57 28.44
N GLY A 417 12.59 -10.53 28.43
CA GLY A 417 13.53 -10.23 29.51
C GLY A 417 12.85 -9.80 30.81
N LEU A 418 11.82 -8.94 30.73
CA LEU A 418 11.05 -8.50 31.89
C LEU A 418 10.22 -9.63 32.55
N ASN A 419 9.69 -10.55 31.74
CA ASN A 419 8.90 -11.68 32.23
C ASN A 419 9.75 -12.86 32.75
N TYR A 420 11.08 -12.78 32.68
CA TYR A 420 11.97 -13.80 33.23
C TYR A 420 12.15 -13.59 34.74
N LYS A 421 11.30 -14.25 35.55
CA LYS A 421 11.66 -14.54 36.94
C LYS A 421 12.72 -15.65 36.92
N PRO A 422 13.96 -15.43 37.41
CA PRO A 422 14.86 -16.55 37.66
C PRO A 422 14.19 -17.49 38.67
N ARG A 423 14.28 -18.80 38.43
CA ARG A 423 13.98 -19.79 39.45
C ARG A 423 15.12 -19.76 40.45
N GLY A 424 14.85 -19.20 41.62
CA GLY A 424 15.62 -19.50 42.84
C GLY A 424 15.27 -20.89 43.36
#